data_AF-A0A374UVN8-F1
#
_entry.id   AF-A0A374UVN8-F1
#
_cell.length_a   1.000
_cell.length_b   1.000
_cell.length_c   1.000
_cell.angle_alpha   90.00
_cell.angle_beta   90.00
_cell.angle_gamma   90.00
#
_symmetry.space_group_name_H-M   'P 1'
#
loop_
_entity.id
_entity.type
_entity.pdbx_description
1 polymer ?
#
loop_
_entity_poly.entity_id
_entity_poly.type
_entity_poly.pdbx_seq_one_letter_code
_entity_poly.pdbx_strand_id
1 'polypeptide(L)'
;MKRNKFIYAIMFVCTLFATSCSNEEDINLPATQGSIRFNFSDSGVHNTVSTKATTDKEYKTTFEEGDKIGLYAFASTKATSAITGYENVCLTYQGGEWVTTEGDGTTLTYDDQLRNATFHAYYPYQENVTLSGTASSPFTTLINDWVINTDKSYTENDLMTGSGTASTNKNDITVSIALKHEMAMIVVGLSGGITYKFTNQDPELSDYTASSGEATFSINNTDVTSLAETINGKYRFLVKPETNAALSVSYGGKTYTQENVNIPASKYQEYSVGSNSSSTTIDFNLSVGDYYCSDGTLIESDAEQLSDDIKAKIIGVVYYVGNPQPGSTGLNYNSNYIDILAAEHPSCTHGLVYAIKSANTENAVTSWGGESFGGGKVSNYYTTYNYATSTAKKYIWETSSSNYGARMLGYDYTAVLTVNRTDFPTLFQYLDQATAPSVSSGWYLPSYGELKLLATGTLAQSGNNAGINIDIDTINTSLTNIAGETLFEKTDAPYASSTFNYSKNKETFGNKIQVYKNTDSTISGTTLDISKNNFPHHLRFSLAF
;
A
#
# COMPACT_ATOMS: atom_id res chain seq x y z
N MET A 1 77.47 11.85 10.50
CA MET A 1 78.51 12.08 9.48
C MET A 1 77.94 11.72 8.11
N LYS A 2 78.03 12.65 7.14
CA LYS A 2 78.31 12.47 5.69
C LYS A 2 77.63 11.31 4.93
N ARG A 3 77.19 11.40 3.68
CA ARG A 3 77.02 12.44 2.66
C ARG A 3 76.60 11.69 1.38
N ASN A 4 75.73 12.30 0.56
CA ASN A 4 75.70 12.25 -0.90
C ASN A 4 75.23 11.03 -1.73
N LYS A 5 74.29 11.39 -2.62
CA LYS A 5 74.00 10.89 -3.97
C LYS A 5 75.25 10.58 -4.80
N PHE A 6 75.18 9.57 -5.67
CA PHE A 6 75.87 9.56 -6.96
C PHE A 6 75.11 8.72 -8.01
N ILE A 7 75.03 9.28 -9.22
CA ILE A 7 74.52 8.75 -10.49
C ILE A 7 75.72 8.26 -11.32
N TYR A 8 75.60 7.15 -12.05
CA TYR A 8 76.24 6.82 -13.36
C TYR A 8 75.53 5.54 -13.87
N ALA A 9 74.78 5.47 -14.98
CA ALA A 9 75.04 5.70 -16.42
C ALA A 9 75.80 4.55 -17.13
N ILE A 10 75.10 3.87 -18.07
CA ILE A 10 75.51 3.50 -19.46
C ILE A 10 75.56 2.01 -19.91
N MET A 11 74.86 1.78 -21.06
CA MET A 11 74.93 0.79 -22.18
C MET A 11 74.57 -0.69 -21.96
N PHE A 12 73.52 -1.23 -22.60
CA PHE A 12 73.26 -1.56 -24.04
C PHE A 12 73.98 -2.85 -24.49
N VAL A 13 73.21 -3.87 -24.93
CA VAL A 13 73.36 -4.66 -26.17
C VAL A 13 72.40 -5.87 -26.17
N CYS A 14 71.50 -5.84 -27.17
CA CYS A 14 70.92 -6.90 -28.02
C CYS A 14 70.41 -8.24 -27.47
N THR A 15 69.13 -8.53 -27.77
CA THR A 15 68.64 -9.85 -28.27
C THR A 15 67.35 -9.61 -29.08
N LEU A 16 67.44 -9.69 -30.41
CA LEU A 16 67.08 -10.83 -31.29
C LEU A 16 65.57 -11.02 -31.48
N PHE A 17 65.14 -10.73 -32.71
CA PHE A 17 63.86 -11.14 -33.28
C PHE A 17 63.79 -12.67 -33.40
N ALA A 18 62.66 -13.25 -33.00
CA ALA A 18 62.11 -14.46 -33.61
C ALA A 18 60.58 -14.44 -33.45
N THR A 19 59.92 -14.38 -34.60
CA THR A 19 58.49 -14.59 -34.82
C THR A 19 58.06 -15.98 -34.34
N SER A 20 57.05 -16.04 -33.46
CA SER A 20 56.30 -17.24 -33.16
C SER A 20 54.95 -17.17 -33.88
N CYS A 21 54.69 -18.17 -34.72
CA CYS A 21 53.45 -18.35 -35.46
C CYS A 21 52.25 -18.48 -34.51
N SER A 22 51.13 -17.86 -34.90
CA SER A 22 49.81 -18.12 -34.34
C SER A 22 49.32 -19.50 -34.78
N ASN A 23 48.89 -20.32 -33.83
CA ASN A 23 47.85 -21.31 -34.09
C ASN A 23 46.59 -20.77 -33.40
N GLU A 24 45.65 -20.25 -34.18
CA GLU A 24 44.25 -20.14 -33.76
C GLU A 24 43.67 -21.56 -33.81
N GLU A 25 43.65 -22.25 -32.68
CA GLU A 25 42.68 -23.31 -32.45
C GLU A 25 41.47 -22.67 -31.78
N ASP A 26 40.36 -22.56 -32.52
CA ASP A 26 39.03 -22.39 -31.96
C ASP A 26 38.76 -23.58 -31.03
N ILE A 27 39.06 -23.41 -29.74
CA ILE A 27 38.64 -24.34 -28.70
C ILE A 27 37.13 -24.21 -28.58
N ASN A 28 36.41 -25.10 -29.25
CA ASN A 28 35.00 -25.37 -29.01
C ASN A 28 34.85 -25.96 -27.60
N LEU A 29 34.76 -25.08 -26.59
CA LEU A 29 34.38 -25.48 -25.24
C LEU A 29 32.96 -26.08 -25.30
N PRO A 30 32.69 -27.20 -24.60
CA PRO A 30 31.32 -27.71 -24.49
C PRO A 30 30.44 -26.63 -23.86
N ALA A 31 29.21 -26.47 -24.36
CA ALA A 31 28.28 -25.51 -23.77
C ALA A 31 28.10 -25.81 -22.28
N THR A 32 28.07 -24.75 -21.50
CA THR A 32 27.61 -24.84 -20.12
C THR A 32 26.20 -25.44 -20.11
N GLN A 33 26.05 -26.60 -19.48
CA GLN A 33 24.74 -27.11 -19.07
C GLN A 33 24.48 -26.63 -17.64
N GLY A 34 23.35 -25.96 -17.42
CA GLY A 34 23.01 -25.39 -16.11
C GLY A 34 21.58 -24.90 -16.03
N SER A 35 21.05 -24.79 -14.81
CA SER A 35 19.72 -24.24 -14.53
C SER A 35 19.66 -22.76 -14.85
N ILE A 36 18.60 -22.32 -15.52
CA ILE A 36 18.39 -20.91 -15.84
C ILE A 36 17.65 -20.23 -14.69
N ARG A 37 18.21 -19.15 -14.18
CA ARG A 37 17.52 -18.24 -13.26
C ARG A 37 16.98 -17.02 -14.00
N PHE A 38 15.70 -16.74 -13.83
CA PHE A 38 15.04 -15.59 -14.43
C PHE A 38 14.91 -14.44 -13.43
N ASN A 39 15.27 -13.24 -13.89
CA ASN A 39 15.06 -12.00 -13.14
C ASN A 39 14.27 -11.04 -14.02
N PHE A 40 13.17 -10.52 -13.50
CA PHE A 40 12.36 -9.50 -14.15
C PHE A 40 12.43 -8.21 -13.36
N SER A 41 12.53 -7.10 -14.07
CA SER A 41 12.55 -5.77 -13.46
C SER A 41 11.71 -4.81 -14.28
N ASP A 42 11.00 -3.93 -13.61
CA ASP A 42 10.31 -2.83 -14.26
C ASP A 42 11.29 -1.73 -14.73
N SER A 43 11.18 -1.37 -16.00
CA SER A 43 11.90 -0.26 -16.62
C SER A 43 11.34 1.13 -16.26
N GLY A 44 10.12 1.18 -15.75
CA GLY A 44 9.42 2.35 -15.23
C GLY A 44 8.49 3.02 -16.25
N VAL A 45 7.57 3.83 -15.73
CA VAL A 45 6.73 4.76 -16.51
C VAL A 45 7.25 6.18 -16.30
N HIS A 46 7.28 6.98 -17.36
CA HIS A 46 7.87 8.32 -17.32
C HIS A 46 6.90 9.44 -17.62
N ASN A 47 7.08 10.58 -16.99
CA ASN A 47 6.24 11.75 -17.29
C ASN A 47 6.43 12.19 -18.76
N THR A 48 5.35 12.63 -19.41
CA THR A 48 5.38 13.31 -20.72
C THR A 48 6.18 14.61 -20.68
N VAL A 49 6.23 15.29 -19.53
CA VAL A 49 7.06 16.48 -19.31
C VAL A 49 8.43 16.06 -18.75
N SER A 50 9.49 16.27 -19.54
CA SER A 50 10.86 15.97 -19.12
C SER A 50 11.31 16.90 -17.99
N THR A 51 11.32 16.42 -16.75
CA THR A 51 11.96 17.11 -15.62
C THR A 51 13.35 16.52 -15.36
N LYS A 52 14.32 17.33 -14.92
CA LYS A 52 15.69 16.88 -14.60
C LYS A 52 15.78 16.09 -13.28
N ALA A 53 14.65 15.79 -12.64
CA ALA A 53 14.61 15.10 -11.36
C ALA A 53 14.63 13.57 -11.55
N THR A 54 15.52 12.90 -10.85
CA THR A 54 15.64 11.44 -10.85
C THR A 54 14.61 10.81 -9.88
N THR A 55 13.32 10.82 -10.16
CA THR A 55 12.35 10.05 -9.34
C THR A 55 10.96 9.90 -10.01
N ASP A 56 10.81 8.91 -10.89
CA ASP A 56 9.52 8.22 -11.13
C ASP A 56 9.49 6.88 -10.32
N LYS A 57 10.25 6.78 -9.23
CA LYS A 57 10.34 5.55 -8.41
C LYS A 57 8.97 5.12 -7.86
N GLU A 58 8.03 6.06 -7.73
CA GLU A 58 6.70 5.85 -7.17
C GLU A 58 5.77 5.05 -8.09
N TYR A 59 6.07 4.96 -9.39
CA TYR A 59 5.26 4.20 -10.36
C TYR A 59 5.99 2.94 -10.85
N LYS A 60 6.90 2.41 -10.03
CA LYS A 60 7.56 1.15 -10.34
C LYS A 60 6.73 -0.03 -9.87
N THR A 61 6.53 -0.99 -10.76
CA THR A 61 5.90 -2.25 -10.38
C THR A 61 6.87 -3.08 -9.55
N THR A 62 6.39 -3.51 -8.39
CA THR A 62 7.05 -4.52 -7.56
C THR A 62 6.24 -5.80 -7.69
N PHE A 63 6.85 -6.84 -8.25
CA PHE A 63 6.18 -8.13 -8.40
C PHE A 63 5.95 -8.79 -7.04
N GLU A 64 4.78 -9.38 -6.86
CA GLU A 64 4.33 -10.00 -5.61
C GLU A 64 4.14 -11.51 -5.76
N GLU A 65 4.09 -12.21 -4.61
CA GLU A 65 3.91 -13.66 -4.59
C GLU A 65 2.66 -14.07 -5.38
N GLY A 66 2.83 -14.97 -6.35
CA GLY A 66 1.74 -15.43 -7.22
C GLY A 66 1.61 -14.68 -8.54
N ASP A 67 2.36 -13.59 -8.77
CA ASP A 67 2.43 -12.94 -10.09
C ASP A 67 2.94 -13.90 -11.15
N LYS A 68 2.41 -13.79 -12.37
CA LYS A 68 2.70 -14.72 -13.47
C LYS A 68 3.15 -14.01 -14.74
N ILE A 69 4.20 -14.54 -15.36
CA ILE A 69 4.78 -14.09 -16.63
C ILE A 69 4.73 -15.22 -17.65
N GLY A 70 4.46 -14.88 -18.91
CA GLY A 70 4.64 -15.80 -20.03
C GLY A 70 5.99 -15.59 -20.71
N LEU A 71 6.76 -16.66 -20.87
CA LEU A 71 8.09 -16.66 -21.47
C LEU A 71 8.10 -17.36 -22.83
N TYR A 72 8.78 -16.74 -23.79
CA TYR A 72 9.13 -17.32 -25.08
C TYR A 72 10.64 -17.27 -25.33
N ALA A 73 11.19 -18.24 -26.05
CA ALA A 73 12.57 -18.18 -26.54
C ALA A 73 12.63 -18.38 -28.05
N PHE A 74 13.40 -17.54 -28.74
CA PHE A 74 13.62 -17.63 -30.19
C PHE A 74 15.11 -17.82 -30.47
N ALA A 75 15.45 -18.79 -31.31
CA ALA A 75 16.86 -19.15 -31.61
C ALA A 75 17.68 -17.99 -32.20
N SER A 76 17.01 -17.01 -32.81
CA SER A 76 17.60 -15.73 -33.23
C SER A 76 16.49 -14.72 -33.50
N THR A 77 16.85 -13.45 -33.67
CA THR A 77 15.92 -12.37 -34.08
C THR A 77 15.29 -12.56 -35.47
N LYS A 78 15.77 -13.56 -36.25
CA LYS A 78 15.25 -13.93 -37.56
C LYS A 78 14.37 -15.19 -37.55
N ALA A 79 14.25 -15.85 -36.40
CA ALA A 79 13.41 -17.04 -36.28
C ALA A 79 11.93 -16.72 -36.54
N THR A 80 11.19 -17.70 -37.05
CA THR A 80 9.75 -17.57 -37.33
C THR A 80 8.87 -18.33 -36.33
N SER A 81 9.48 -19.11 -35.45
CA SER A 81 8.82 -19.89 -34.39
C SER A 81 9.69 -19.89 -33.15
N ALA A 82 9.03 -20.03 -32.00
CA ALA A 82 9.70 -20.22 -30.73
C ALA A 82 10.36 -21.62 -30.67
N ILE A 83 11.35 -21.75 -29.81
CA ILE A 83 12.03 -23.01 -29.51
C ILE A 83 11.07 -23.93 -28.76
N THR A 84 11.04 -25.21 -29.13
CA THR A 84 10.23 -26.22 -28.47
C THR A 84 10.55 -26.34 -26.98
N GLY A 85 9.52 -26.31 -26.14
CA GLY A 85 9.63 -26.28 -24.67
C GLY A 85 9.77 -24.86 -24.11
N TYR A 86 9.80 -23.84 -24.96
CA TYR A 86 9.86 -22.42 -24.61
C TYR A 86 8.75 -21.62 -25.29
N GLU A 87 7.58 -22.22 -25.47
CA GLU A 87 6.37 -21.57 -25.97
C GLU A 87 5.42 -21.23 -24.82
N ASN A 88 5.28 -19.93 -24.51
CA ASN A 88 4.40 -19.40 -23.46
C ASN A 88 4.61 -20.05 -22.08
N VAL A 89 5.85 -20.33 -21.70
CA VAL A 89 6.13 -20.97 -20.41
C VAL A 89 5.68 -20.05 -19.28
N CYS A 90 4.80 -20.55 -18.41
CA CYS A 90 4.31 -19.80 -17.26
C CYS A 90 5.36 -19.83 -16.14
N LEU A 91 5.89 -18.66 -15.80
CA LEU A 91 6.71 -18.44 -14.63
C LEU A 91 5.88 -17.74 -13.56
N THR A 92 5.92 -18.23 -12.32
CA THR A 92 5.28 -17.62 -11.15
C THR A 92 6.32 -17.11 -10.18
N TYR A 93 6.11 -15.93 -9.63
CA TYR A 93 6.96 -15.39 -8.57
C TYR A 93 6.63 -16.09 -7.25
N GLN A 94 7.59 -16.86 -6.72
CA GLN A 94 7.46 -17.60 -5.48
C GLN A 94 8.73 -17.56 -4.64
N GLY A 95 8.61 -17.20 -3.36
CA GLY A 95 9.72 -17.24 -2.41
C GLY A 95 10.90 -16.34 -2.79
N GLY A 96 10.64 -15.26 -3.54
CA GLY A 96 11.65 -14.32 -4.03
C GLY A 96 12.26 -14.68 -5.39
N GLU A 97 11.84 -15.78 -6.03
CA GLU A 97 12.37 -16.25 -7.32
C GLU A 97 11.25 -16.53 -8.33
N TRP A 98 11.57 -16.56 -9.62
CA TRP A 98 10.62 -16.94 -10.67
C TRP A 98 10.78 -18.41 -11.02
N VAL A 99 9.72 -19.20 -10.78
CA VAL A 99 9.70 -20.66 -10.96
C VAL A 99 8.59 -21.09 -11.92
N THR A 100 8.73 -22.24 -12.58
CA THR A 100 7.70 -22.79 -13.48
C THR A 100 6.47 -23.26 -12.69
N THR A 101 5.26 -22.96 -13.18
CA THR A 101 4.00 -23.25 -12.47
C THR A 101 3.59 -24.73 -12.52
N GLU A 102 4.11 -25.51 -13.47
CA GLU A 102 3.81 -26.94 -13.55
C GLU A 102 4.58 -27.69 -12.46
N GLY A 103 3.84 -28.24 -11.49
CA GLY A 103 4.34 -28.81 -10.23
C GLY A 103 5.15 -30.12 -10.34
N ASP A 104 6.05 -30.24 -11.31
CA ASP A 104 7.04 -31.32 -11.42
C ASP A 104 8.47 -30.88 -11.06
N GLY A 105 8.69 -29.59 -10.79
CA GLY A 105 10.03 -29.06 -10.52
C GLY A 105 10.93 -29.08 -11.75
N THR A 106 10.36 -29.08 -12.97
CA THR A 106 11.14 -28.95 -14.21
C THR A 106 11.86 -27.62 -14.22
N THR A 107 13.15 -27.71 -13.99
CA THR A 107 14.04 -26.57 -14.08
C THR A 107 14.41 -26.38 -15.55
N LEU A 108 14.06 -25.22 -16.12
CA LEU A 108 14.51 -24.86 -17.47
C LEU A 108 16.04 -24.90 -17.50
N THR A 109 16.57 -25.78 -18.34
CA THR A 109 18.01 -26.03 -18.44
C THR A 109 18.53 -25.37 -19.69
N TYR A 110 19.65 -24.69 -19.58
CA TYR A 110 20.33 -24.13 -20.74
C TYR A 110 21.11 -25.22 -21.48
N ASP A 111 20.97 -25.24 -22.80
CA ASP A 111 21.70 -26.12 -23.69
C ASP A 111 22.13 -25.38 -24.98
N ASP A 112 22.68 -26.11 -25.94
CA ASP A 112 23.14 -25.56 -27.21
C ASP A 112 22.04 -24.87 -28.04
N GLN A 113 20.78 -25.26 -27.88
CA GLN A 113 19.66 -24.66 -28.61
C GLN A 113 19.38 -23.23 -28.14
N LEU A 114 19.74 -22.91 -26.89
CA LEU A 114 19.58 -21.60 -26.27
C LEU A 114 20.81 -20.70 -26.40
N ARG A 115 21.92 -21.19 -26.96
CA ARG A 115 23.23 -20.50 -26.99
C ARG A 115 23.15 -19.06 -27.52
N ASN A 116 22.29 -18.83 -28.51
CA ASN A 116 22.06 -17.52 -29.13
C ASN A 116 20.60 -17.06 -29.02
N ALA A 117 19.82 -17.68 -28.13
CA ALA A 117 18.40 -17.40 -28.04
C ALA A 117 18.15 -16.01 -27.46
N THR A 118 17.15 -15.34 -28.00
CA THR A 118 16.54 -14.17 -27.39
C THR A 118 15.30 -14.62 -26.64
N PHE A 119 15.27 -14.31 -25.35
CA PHE A 119 14.12 -14.57 -24.48
C PHE A 119 13.21 -13.35 -24.51
N HIS A 120 11.92 -13.59 -24.64
CA HIS A 120 10.86 -12.59 -24.66
C HIS A 120 9.86 -12.91 -23.56
N ALA A 121 9.46 -11.91 -22.80
CA ALA A 121 8.54 -12.09 -21.69
C ALA A 121 7.45 -11.02 -21.71
N TYR A 122 6.27 -11.38 -21.21
CA TYR A 122 5.17 -10.44 -20.98
C TYR A 122 4.46 -10.73 -19.66
N TYR A 123 3.88 -9.67 -19.10
CA TYR A 123 3.07 -9.65 -17.88
C TYR A 123 1.77 -8.89 -18.17
N PRO A 124 0.61 -9.27 -17.59
CA PRO A 124 0.37 -10.51 -16.84
C PRO A 124 0.19 -11.72 -17.78
N TYR A 125 0.53 -12.92 -17.31
CA TYR A 125 0.40 -14.18 -18.07
C TYR A 125 -1.05 -14.44 -18.53
N GLN A 126 -1.18 -14.94 -19.76
CA GLN A 126 -2.40 -15.48 -20.34
C GLN A 126 -2.13 -16.88 -20.91
N GLU A 127 -3.04 -17.82 -20.66
CA GLU A 127 -2.91 -19.20 -21.14
C GLU A 127 -2.83 -19.27 -22.67
N ASN A 128 -3.64 -18.45 -23.35
CA ASN A 128 -3.73 -18.40 -24.79
C ASN A 128 -3.30 -17.03 -25.30
N VAL A 129 -2.11 -16.96 -25.90
CA VAL A 129 -1.60 -15.75 -26.55
C VAL A 129 -1.39 -16.03 -28.03
N THR A 130 -1.94 -15.15 -28.87
CA THR A 130 -1.63 -15.14 -30.29
C THR A 130 -0.39 -14.29 -30.51
N LEU A 131 0.73 -14.95 -30.82
CA LEU A 131 1.92 -14.24 -31.28
C LEU A 131 1.73 -13.78 -32.73
N SER A 132 2.11 -12.54 -32.99
CA SER A 132 2.28 -12.04 -34.35
C SER A 132 3.41 -11.02 -34.38
N GLY A 133 4.07 -10.94 -35.53
CA GLY A 133 5.26 -10.12 -35.72
C GLY A 133 6.49 -10.96 -36.03
N THR A 134 7.66 -10.40 -35.74
CA THR A 134 8.95 -11.06 -35.93
C THR A 134 9.47 -11.61 -34.60
N ALA A 135 10.46 -12.49 -34.63
CA ALA A 135 11.16 -12.88 -33.39
C ALA A 135 11.74 -11.68 -32.62
N SER A 136 11.97 -10.52 -33.25
CA SER A 136 12.38 -9.29 -32.55
C SER A 136 11.23 -8.52 -31.89
N SER A 137 9.97 -8.80 -32.25
CA SER A 137 8.77 -8.15 -31.69
C SER A 137 7.56 -9.10 -31.71
N PRO A 138 7.62 -10.21 -30.95
CA PRO A 138 6.64 -11.30 -31.05
C PRO A 138 5.26 -10.94 -30.47
N PHE A 139 5.18 -9.90 -29.64
CA PHE A 139 3.96 -9.50 -28.93
C PHE A 139 3.14 -8.43 -29.67
N THR A 140 3.37 -8.20 -30.96
CA THR A 140 2.73 -7.10 -31.70
C THR A 140 1.20 -7.21 -31.69
N THR A 141 0.64 -8.39 -31.98
CA THR A 141 -0.82 -8.62 -31.85
C THR A 141 -1.31 -8.50 -30.42
N LEU A 142 -0.59 -9.06 -29.45
CA LEU A 142 -0.97 -8.97 -28.03
C LEU A 142 -1.13 -7.51 -27.58
N ILE A 143 -0.18 -6.65 -27.94
CA ILE A 143 -0.20 -5.22 -27.61
C ILE A 143 -1.36 -4.51 -28.32
N ASN A 144 -1.54 -4.76 -29.62
CA ASN A 144 -2.57 -4.10 -30.41
C ASN A 144 -4.00 -4.48 -29.97
N ASP A 145 -4.19 -5.75 -29.59
CA ASP A 145 -5.49 -6.30 -29.22
C ASP A 145 -5.76 -6.19 -27.71
N TRP A 146 -4.83 -5.63 -26.93
CA TRP A 146 -5.01 -5.44 -25.50
C TRP A 146 -6.20 -4.51 -25.23
N VAL A 147 -7.09 -4.95 -24.35
CA VAL A 147 -8.29 -4.22 -23.93
C VAL A 147 -8.24 -4.10 -22.41
N ILE A 148 -8.38 -2.86 -21.93
CA ILE A 148 -8.53 -2.57 -20.50
C ILE A 148 -9.94 -2.99 -20.11
N ASN A 149 -10.04 -3.97 -19.21
CA ASN A 149 -11.29 -4.58 -18.79
C ASN A 149 -11.68 -4.06 -17.39
N THR A 150 -12.91 -3.54 -17.28
CA THR A 150 -13.49 -3.03 -16.04
C THR A 150 -13.69 -4.10 -14.96
N ASP A 151 -13.74 -5.37 -15.34
CA ASP A 151 -13.91 -6.50 -14.42
C ASP A 151 -12.58 -7.02 -13.84
N LYS A 152 -11.44 -6.45 -14.28
CA LYS A 152 -10.09 -6.83 -13.84
C LYS A 152 -9.47 -5.75 -12.96
N SER A 153 -8.56 -6.13 -12.07
CA SER A 153 -7.76 -5.20 -11.28
C SER A 153 -6.85 -4.32 -12.16
N TYR A 154 -6.29 -3.26 -11.59
CA TYR A 154 -5.32 -2.40 -12.28
C TYR A 154 -4.12 -3.21 -12.79
N THR A 155 -3.51 -4.03 -11.93
CA THR A 155 -2.33 -4.82 -12.24
C THR A 155 -2.59 -5.85 -13.35
N GLU A 156 -3.78 -6.46 -13.38
CA GLU A 156 -4.18 -7.39 -14.44
C GLU A 156 -4.44 -6.70 -15.81
N ASN A 157 -4.61 -5.39 -15.81
CA ASN A 157 -4.76 -4.57 -17.02
C ASN A 157 -3.43 -3.94 -17.48
N ASP A 158 -2.38 -3.96 -16.65
CA ASP A 158 -1.09 -3.32 -16.93
C ASP A 158 -0.15 -4.22 -17.74
N LEU A 159 -0.38 -4.26 -19.06
CA LEU A 159 0.46 -5.04 -19.96
C LEU A 159 1.89 -4.52 -19.98
N MET A 160 2.85 -5.41 -19.71
CA MET A 160 4.27 -5.16 -19.90
C MET A 160 4.91 -6.20 -20.80
N THR A 161 5.90 -5.79 -21.58
CA THR A 161 6.73 -6.74 -22.34
C THR A 161 8.22 -6.40 -22.26
N GLY A 162 9.06 -7.38 -22.53
CA GLY A 162 10.51 -7.17 -22.59
C GLY A 162 11.23 -8.31 -23.30
N SER A 163 12.52 -8.10 -23.49
CA SER A 163 13.40 -9.13 -24.04
C SER A 163 14.80 -9.05 -23.47
N GLY A 164 15.53 -10.16 -23.54
CA GLY A 164 16.89 -10.28 -23.05
C GLY A 164 17.58 -11.53 -23.57
N THR A 165 18.85 -11.67 -23.23
CA THR A 165 19.67 -12.83 -23.58
C THR A 165 20.24 -13.46 -22.32
N ALA A 166 20.62 -14.74 -22.40
CA ALA A 166 21.29 -15.38 -21.28
C ALA A 166 22.68 -14.78 -21.04
N SER A 167 23.02 -14.60 -19.77
CA SER A 167 24.38 -14.36 -19.28
C SER A 167 24.88 -15.64 -18.64
N THR A 168 25.99 -16.17 -19.15
CA THR A 168 26.58 -17.45 -18.71
C THR A 168 27.91 -17.19 -18.01
N ASN A 169 28.03 -17.57 -16.73
CA ASN A 169 29.30 -17.60 -16.01
C ASN A 169 29.51 -18.98 -15.38
N LYS A 170 30.36 -19.82 -15.99
CA LYS A 170 30.40 -21.27 -15.70
C LYS A 170 28.98 -21.82 -15.74
N ASN A 171 28.52 -22.53 -14.70
CA ASN A 171 27.19 -23.13 -14.57
C ASN A 171 26.10 -22.16 -14.10
N ASP A 172 26.45 -20.91 -13.79
CA ASP A 172 25.48 -19.89 -13.38
C ASP A 172 24.92 -19.20 -14.62
N ILE A 173 23.65 -19.48 -14.92
CA ILE A 173 22.98 -18.99 -16.12
C ILE A 173 21.82 -18.11 -15.69
N THR A 174 21.86 -16.84 -16.07
CA THR A 174 20.86 -15.85 -15.67
C THR A 174 20.29 -15.14 -16.89
N VAL A 175 18.97 -15.05 -16.96
CA VAL A 175 18.25 -14.24 -17.95
C VAL A 175 17.58 -13.11 -17.20
N SER A 176 18.11 -11.90 -17.38
CA SER A 176 17.54 -10.68 -16.80
C SER A 176 16.79 -9.90 -17.87
N ILE A 177 15.49 -9.69 -17.68
CA ILE A 177 14.63 -9.00 -18.64
C ILE A 177 14.03 -7.77 -17.97
N ALA A 178 14.31 -6.60 -18.53
CA ALA A 178 13.62 -5.38 -18.18
C ALA A 178 12.28 -5.33 -18.95
N LEU A 179 11.17 -5.28 -18.21
CA LEU A 179 9.83 -5.15 -18.75
C LEU A 179 9.46 -3.67 -18.85
N LYS A 180 8.83 -3.28 -19.95
CA LYS A 180 8.28 -1.94 -20.16
C LYS A 180 6.77 -2.01 -20.21
N HIS A 181 6.10 -1.00 -19.67
CA HIS A 181 4.66 -0.84 -19.78
C HIS A 181 4.26 -0.52 -21.23
N GLU A 182 3.33 -1.27 -21.78
CA GLU A 182 2.82 -1.05 -23.13
C GLU A 182 1.62 -0.10 -23.13
N MET A 183 0.95 0.07 -21.99
CA MET A 183 -0.12 1.04 -21.82
C MET A 183 0.45 2.44 -21.51
N ALA A 184 -0.40 3.45 -21.62
CA ALA A 184 -0.14 4.79 -21.12
C ALA A 184 -0.97 5.04 -19.85
N MET A 185 -0.64 6.08 -19.09
CA MET A 185 -1.27 6.34 -17.79
C MET A 185 -1.75 7.79 -17.64
N ILE A 186 -2.99 7.96 -17.20
CA ILE A 186 -3.52 9.24 -16.70
C ILE A 186 -3.34 9.25 -15.19
N VAL A 187 -2.77 10.33 -14.65
CA VAL A 187 -2.66 10.57 -13.21
C VAL A 187 -3.52 11.78 -12.86
N VAL A 188 -4.41 11.66 -11.88
CA VAL A 188 -5.24 12.77 -11.41
C VAL A 188 -4.91 13.08 -9.95
N GLY A 189 -4.40 14.29 -9.71
CA GLY A 189 -4.29 14.86 -8.37
C GLY A 189 -5.49 15.75 -8.10
N LEU A 190 -6.23 15.46 -7.03
CA LEU A 190 -7.35 16.30 -6.62
C LEU A 190 -6.84 17.43 -5.72
N SER A 191 -7.38 18.64 -5.93
CA SER A 191 -7.08 19.81 -5.09
C SER A 191 -8.32 20.65 -4.82
N GLY A 192 -8.32 21.39 -3.72
CA GLY A 192 -9.45 22.20 -3.27
C GLY A 192 -10.20 21.57 -2.11
N GLY A 193 -10.87 22.45 -1.35
CA GLY A 193 -11.46 22.16 -0.05
C GLY A 193 -11.26 23.35 0.88
N ILE A 194 -11.65 23.19 2.15
CA ILE A 194 -11.34 24.16 3.22
C ILE A 194 -10.02 23.75 3.84
N THR A 195 -9.06 24.68 3.89
CA THR A 195 -7.81 24.50 4.63
C THR A 195 -7.96 25.14 6.00
N TYR A 196 -7.83 24.34 7.04
CA TYR A 196 -7.90 24.72 8.43
C TYR A 196 -6.50 25.00 8.96
N LYS A 197 -6.32 26.17 9.56
CA LYS A 197 -5.12 26.55 10.31
C LYS A 197 -5.40 26.45 11.80
N PHE A 198 -4.61 25.63 12.49
CA PHE A 198 -4.80 25.35 13.90
C PHE A 198 -3.80 26.13 14.75
N THR A 199 -4.20 27.32 15.22
CA THR A 199 -3.32 28.19 16.01
C THR A 199 -3.41 27.97 17.52
N ASN A 200 -4.25 27.03 17.97
CA ASN A 200 -4.58 26.81 19.38
C ASN A 200 -3.88 25.60 20.02
N GLN A 201 -2.85 25.05 19.37
CA GLN A 201 -2.12 23.87 19.85
C GLN A 201 -0.65 24.19 20.15
N ASP A 202 -0.06 23.50 21.12
CA ASP A 202 1.38 23.57 21.45
C ASP A 202 1.97 22.16 21.53
N PRO A 203 2.80 21.73 20.55
CA PRO A 203 3.21 22.49 19.36
C PRO A 203 2.04 22.73 18.39
N GLU A 204 2.17 23.76 17.55
CA GLU A 204 1.21 24.07 16.50
C GLU A 204 1.05 22.88 15.54
N LEU A 205 -0.20 22.53 15.22
CA LEU A 205 -0.49 21.48 14.24
C LEU A 205 -0.32 22.03 12.82
N SER A 206 0.09 21.18 11.90
CA SER A 206 0.17 21.54 10.48
C SER A 206 -1.21 21.88 9.91
N ASP A 207 -1.24 22.66 8.82
CA ASP A 207 -2.47 22.92 8.06
C ASP A 207 -3.15 21.61 7.65
N TYR A 208 -4.47 21.53 7.83
CA TYR A 208 -5.30 20.40 7.42
C TYR A 208 -6.23 20.84 6.29
N THR A 209 -6.28 20.11 5.18
CA THR A 209 -7.18 20.43 4.07
C THR A 209 -8.23 19.34 3.92
N ALA A 210 -9.49 19.69 4.20
CA ALA A 210 -10.61 18.79 3.97
C ALA A 210 -10.77 18.48 2.48
N SER A 211 -11.31 17.30 2.16
CA SER A 211 -11.69 16.97 0.79
C SER A 211 -12.87 17.84 0.34
N SER A 212 -13.02 18.06 -0.96
CA SER A 212 -14.26 18.60 -1.55
C SER A 212 -15.29 17.51 -1.83
N GLY A 213 -15.19 16.35 -1.18
CA GLY A 213 -16.07 15.18 -1.34
C GLY A 213 -15.44 14.04 -2.14
N GLU A 214 -16.27 13.09 -2.59
CA GLU A 214 -15.81 12.00 -3.45
C GLU A 214 -15.61 12.48 -4.89
N ALA A 215 -14.61 11.90 -5.57
CA ALA A 215 -14.42 12.10 -7.00
C ALA A 215 -14.91 10.89 -7.77
N THR A 216 -15.56 11.15 -8.90
CA THR A 216 -15.88 10.13 -9.90
C THR A 216 -15.16 10.44 -11.20
N PHE A 217 -14.77 9.40 -11.91
CA PHE A 217 -13.92 9.48 -13.09
C PHE A 217 -14.55 8.74 -14.25
N SER A 218 -14.51 9.36 -15.43
CA SER A 218 -14.86 8.68 -16.67
C SER A 218 -13.83 8.96 -17.76
N ILE A 219 -13.58 7.93 -18.56
CA ILE A 219 -12.72 8.01 -19.75
C ILE A 219 -13.57 7.59 -20.94
N ASN A 220 -13.66 8.47 -21.95
CA ASN A 220 -14.51 8.26 -23.13
C ASN A 220 -15.97 7.93 -22.75
N ASN A 221 -16.52 8.65 -21.77
CA ASN A 221 -17.86 8.44 -21.21
C ASN A 221 -18.10 7.08 -20.55
N THR A 222 -17.05 6.30 -20.31
CA THR A 222 -17.11 5.06 -19.52
C THR A 222 -16.69 5.37 -18.09
N ASP A 223 -17.50 5.00 -17.11
CA ASP A 223 -17.14 5.13 -15.69
C ASP A 223 -15.95 4.21 -15.40
N VAL A 224 -14.87 4.79 -14.89
CA VAL A 224 -13.63 4.10 -14.53
C VAL A 224 -13.29 4.29 -13.07
N THR A 225 -14.20 4.82 -12.26
CA THR A 225 -13.96 5.16 -10.84
C THR A 225 -13.43 3.95 -10.06
N SER A 226 -13.98 2.76 -10.28
CA SER A 226 -13.55 1.52 -9.62
C SER A 226 -12.25 0.92 -10.16
N LEU A 227 -11.74 1.41 -11.30
CA LEU A 227 -10.48 0.98 -11.90
C LEU A 227 -9.29 1.82 -11.43
N ALA A 228 -9.54 2.89 -10.67
CA ALA A 228 -8.49 3.77 -10.21
C ALA A 228 -7.56 3.03 -9.24
N GLU A 229 -6.25 3.14 -9.47
CA GLU A 229 -5.26 2.79 -8.45
C GLU A 229 -4.77 4.06 -7.77
N THR A 230 -4.86 4.11 -6.43
CA THR A 230 -4.46 5.29 -5.66
C THR A 230 -3.05 5.11 -5.11
N ILE A 231 -2.13 6.00 -5.50
CA ILE A 231 -0.79 6.10 -4.90
C ILE A 231 -0.55 7.55 -4.48
N ASN A 232 -0.10 7.75 -3.24
CA ASN A 232 0.24 9.06 -2.68
C ASN A 232 -0.89 10.11 -2.86
N GLY A 233 -2.14 9.68 -2.69
CA GLY A 233 -3.33 10.55 -2.84
C GLY A 233 -3.68 10.95 -4.29
N LYS A 234 -3.03 10.33 -5.29
CA LYS A 234 -3.33 10.52 -6.71
C LYS A 234 -3.97 9.28 -7.30
N TYR A 235 -4.95 9.49 -8.19
CA TYR A 235 -5.67 8.43 -8.89
C TYR A 235 -4.99 8.13 -10.21
N ARG A 236 -4.81 6.85 -10.54
CA ARG A 236 -4.13 6.40 -11.76
C ARG A 236 -5.05 5.53 -12.60
N PHE A 237 -5.04 5.78 -13.90
CA PHE A 237 -5.84 5.05 -14.88
C PHE A 237 -4.97 4.66 -16.05
N LEU A 238 -5.03 3.39 -16.44
CA LEU A 238 -4.44 2.94 -17.69
C LEU A 238 -5.31 3.41 -18.87
N VAL A 239 -4.66 3.79 -19.95
CA VAL A 239 -5.29 4.12 -21.22
C VAL A 239 -4.49 3.53 -22.38
N LYS A 240 -5.18 3.24 -23.48
CA LYS A 240 -4.52 2.79 -24.70
C LYS A 240 -3.59 3.91 -25.22
N PRO A 241 -2.32 3.63 -25.50
CA PRO A 241 -1.38 4.64 -25.95
C PRO A 241 -1.80 5.19 -27.32
N GLU A 242 -1.33 6.40 -27.61
CA GLU A 242 -1.47 7.07 -28.91
C GLU A 242 -2.92 7.23 -29.43
N THR A 243 -3.90 7.02 -28.55
CA THR A 243 -5.33 7.11 -28.82
C THR A 243 -5.89 8.32 -28.09
N ASN A 244 -6.67 9.16 -28.76
CA ASN A 244 -7.34 10.28 -28.10
C ASN A 244 -8.38 9.76 -27.11
N ALA A 245 -8.27 10.21 -25.86
CA ALA A 245 -9.26 9.98 -24.83
C ALA A 245 -9.86 11.31 -24.33
N ALA A 246 -11.09 11.24 -23.83
CA ALA A 246 -11.74 12.31 -23.09
C ALA A 246 -11.78 11.93 -21.60
N LEU A 247 -11.07 12.68 -20.75
CA LEU A 247 -11.11 12.51 -19.30
C LEU A 247 -12.16 13.45 -18.72
N SER A 248 -13.11 12.91 -17.97
CA SER A 248 -14.05 13.71 -17.17
C SER A 248 -13.97 13.33 -15.70
N VAL A 249 -13.80 14.34 -14.84
CA VAL A 249 -13.69 14.19 -13.39
C VAL A 249 -14.78 15.02 -12.73
N SER A 250 -15.63 14.40 -11.93
CA SER A 250 -16.60 15.13 -11.10
C SER A 250 -16.11 15.16 -9.66
N TYR A 251 -15.88 16.36 -9.13
CA TYR A 251 -15.32 16.59 -7.80
C TYR A 251 -15.79 17.95 -7.26
N GLY A 252 -16.20 18.03 -5.98
CA GLY A 252 -16.69 19.28 -5.39
C GLY A 252 -17.96 19.82 -6.05
N GLY A 253 -18.85 18.94 -6.52
CA GLY A 253 -20.08 19.31 -7.22
C GLY A 253 -19.88 19.94 -8.60
N LYS A 254 -18.66 19.87 -9.15
CA LYS A 254 -18.30 20.37 -10.48
C LYS A 254 -17.74 19.23 -11.33
N THR A 255 -17.96 19.29 -12.63
CA THR A 255 -17.36 18.37 -13.61
C THR A 255 -16.31 19.10 -14.43
N TYR A 256 -15.12 18.51 -14.53
CA TYR A 256 -13.97 18.99 -15.29
C TYR A 256 -13.71 18.02 -16.42
N THR A 257 -13.62 18.53 -17.65
CA THR A 257 -13.38 17.68 -18.83
C THR A 257 -12.11 18.12 -19.54
N GLN A 258 -11.27 17.16 -19.87
CA GLN A 258 -10.11 17.31 -20.72
C GLN A 258 -10.28 16.43 -21.96
N GLU A 259 -10.37 17.08 -23.12
CA GLU A 259 -10.47 16.42 -24.42
C GLU A 259 -9.08 16.15 -25.01
N ASN A 260 -9.01 15.20 -25.94
CA ASN A 260 -7.81 14.85 -26.71
C ASN A 260 -6.58 14.49 -25.83
N VAL A 261 -6.80 13.80 -24.73
CA VAL A 261 -5.73 13.19 -23.94
C VAL A 261 -5.08 12.11 -24.79
N ASN A 262 -3.84 12.34 -25.22
CA ASN A 262 -3.10 11.40 -26.05
C ASN A 262 -1.69 11.26 -25.47
N ILE A 263 -1.40 10.05 -24.98
CA ILE A 263 -0.19 9.78 -24.20
C ILE A 263 0.55 8.61 -24.87
N PRO A 264 1.87 8.71 -25.10
CA PRO A 264 2.66 7.61 -25.64
C PRO A 264 2.74 6.40 -24.68
N ALA A 265 3.05 5.22 -25.22
CA ALA A 265 3.32 4.04 -24.41
C ALA A 265 4.46 4.28 -23.40
N SER A 266 4.38 3.62 -22.24
CA SER A 266 5.32 3.79 -21.11
C SER A 266 5.41 5.22 -20.57
N LYS A 267 4.44 6.09 -20.89
CA LYS A 267 4.38 7.46 -20.39
C LYS A 267 3.12 7.71 -19.57
N TYR A 268 3.21 8.72 -18.72
CA TYR A 268 2.06 9.24 -17.99
C TYR A 268 1.90 10.76 -18.15
N GLN A 269 0.66 11.22 -18.05
CA GLN A 269 0.33 12.63 -17.95
C GLN A 269 -0.48 12.88 -16.68
N GLU A 270 -0.05 13.88 -15.92
CA GLU A 270 -0.72 14.30 -14.69
C GLU A 270 -1.67 15.49 -14.95
N TYR A 271 -2.85 15.41 -14.36
CA TYR A 271 -3.87 16.45 -14.33
C TYR A 271 -4.17 16.82 -12.89
N SER A 272 -4.04 18.10 -12.56
CA SER A 272 -4.51 18.63 -11.29
C SER A 272 -5.96 19.07 -11.46
N VAL A 273 -6.89 18.38 -10.81
CA VAL A 273 -8.33 18.69 -10.86
C VAL A 273 -8.74 19.27 -9.53
N GLY A 274 -9.32 20.47 -9.58
CA GLY A 274 -9.75 21.12 -8.37
C GLY A 274 -10.65 22.30 -8.62
N SER A 275 -11.33 22.72 -7.57
CA SER A 275 -12.03 23.99 -7.56
C SER A 275 -11.02 25.11 -7.81
N ASN A 276 -11.13 25.80 -8.95
CA ASN A 276 -10.38 27.03 -9.24
C ASN A 276 -10.63 28.17 -8.21
N SER A 277 -11.51 27.97 -7.23
CA SER A 277 -11.51 28.76 -6.01
C SER A 277 -10.40 28.21 -5.13
N SER A 278 -9.34 29.00 -4.96
CA SER A 278 -8.33 28.90 -3.90
C SER A 278 -8.85 28.09 -2.72
N SER A 279 -8.09 27.11 -2.23
CA SER A 279 -8.34 26.52 -0.92
C SER A 279 -8.72 27.63 0.05
N THR A 280 -9.96 27.64 0.54
CA THR A 280 -10.38 28.69 1.46
C THR A 280 -9.69 28.38 2.76
N THR A 281 -8.67 29.16 3.08
CA THR A 281 -7.95 29.02 4.34
C THR A 281 -8.74 29.73 5.42
N ILE A 282 -9.09 29.01 6.48
CA ILE A 282 -9.74 29.55 7.67
C ILE A 282 -8.92 29.19 8.91
N ASP A 283 -8.88 30.12 9.86
CA ASP A 283 -8.38 29.81 11.20
C ASP A 283 -9.47 29.02 11.94
N PHE A 284 -9.07 27.95 12.63
CA PHE A 284 -9.98 27.07 13.33
C PHE A 284 -9.35 26.58 14.62
N ASN A 285 -10.10 26.65 15.73
CA ASN A 285 -9.61 26.22 17.03
C ASN A 285 -9.98 24.77 17.30
N LEU A 286 -9.19 23.84 16.75
CA LEU A 286 -9.46 22.41 16.87
C LEU A 286 -9.49 21.98 18.34
N SER A 287 -10.59 21.32 18.73
CA SER A 287 -10.87 20.94 20.11
C SER A 287 -11.53 19.55 20.16
N VAL A 288 -11.37 18.88 21.30
CA VAL A 288 -12.17 17.69 21.62
C VAL A 288 -13.65 18.09 21.63
N GLY A 289 -14.51 17.28 21.02
CA GLY A 289 -15.94 17.54 20.85
C GLY A 289 -16.32 18.11 19.48
N ASP A 290 -15.37 18.62 18.68
CA ASP A 290 -15.68 19.13 17.34
C ASP A 290 -16.24 18.03 16.44
N TYR A 291 -17.09 18.41 15.49
CA TYR A 291 -17.71 17.46 14.57
C TYR A 291 -16.85 17.28 13.32
N TYR A 292 -16.74 16.02 12.89
CA TYR A 292 -16.02 15.63 11.69
C TYR A 292 -17.00 15.12 10.62
N CYS A 293 -16.93 15.69 9.41
CA CYS A 293 -17.88 15.42 8.34
C CYS A 293 -17.37 14.41 7.31
N SER A 294 -18.28 13.89 6.48
CA SER A 294 -18.03 12.90 5.43
C SER A 294 -17.09 13.36 4.31
N ASP A 295 -16.89 14.66 4.16
CA ASP A 295 -15.90 15.27 3.25
C ASP A 295 -14.60 15.68 3.98
N GLY A 296 -14.52 15.43 5.29
CA GLY A 296 -13.39 15.78 6.14
C GLY A 296 -13.46 17.22 6.65
N THR A 297 -14.53 17.98 6.39
CA THR A 297 -14.70 19.30 7.01
C THR A 297 -14.93 19.18 8.52
N LEU A 298 -14.44 20.20 9.24
CA LEU A 298 -14.58 20.35 10.68
C LEU A 298 -15.61 21.42 11.00
N ILE A 299 -16.40 21.16 12.03
CA ILE A 299 -17.39 22.09 12.58
C ILE A 299 -17.17 22.19 14.08
N GLU A 300 -17.11 23.41 14.61
CA GLU A 300 -16.95 23.66 16.04
C GLU A 300 -18.10 23.05 16.84
N SER A 301 -17.77 22.47 18.00
CA SER A 301 -18.72 21.80 18.88
C SER A 301 -19.87 22.70 19.38
N ASP A 302 -19.63 24.02 19.47
CA ASP A 302 -20.54 25.05 19.98
C ASP A 302 -21.25 25.85 18.88
N ALA A 303 -21.18 25.40 17.62
CA ALA A 303 -21.87 26.04 16.50
C ALA A 303 -23.36 26.31 16.81
N GLU A 304 -23.76 27.59 16.77
CA GLU A 304 -25.03 28.08 17.32
C GLU A 304 -26.27 27.38 16.72
N GLN A 305 -26.20 26.88 15.49
CA GLN A 305 -27.23 26.03 14.87
C GLN A 305 -26.63 25.04 13.85
N LEU A 306 -26.89 23.75 14.05
CA LEU A 306 -26.64 22.71 13.05
C LEU A 306 -27.96 22.41 12.32
N SER A 307 -28.05 22.79 11.05
CA SER A 307 -29.19 22.40 10.20
C SER A 307 -29.20 20.89 9.97
N ASP A 308 -30.36 20.33 9.61
CA ASP A 308 -30.48 18.89 9.33
C ASP A 308 -29.53 18.45 8.19
N ASP A 309 -29.35 19.31 7.18
CA ASP A 309 -28.41 19.07 6.07
C ASP A 309 -26.95 19.03 6.53
N ILE A 310 -26.59 19.82 7.54
CA ILE A 310 -25.24 19.78 8.14
C ILE A 310 -25.11 18.52 9.01
N LYS A 311 -26.10 18.22 9.86
CA LYS A 311 -26.09 17.02 10.71
C LYS A 311 -25.97 15.74 9.88
N ALA A 312 -26.60 15.69 8.71
CA ALA A 312 -26.50 14.56 7.80
C ALA A 312 -25.08 14.30 7.27
N LYS A 313 -24.21 15.31 7.28
CA LYS A 313 -22.79 15.19 6.87
C LYS A 313 -21.87 14.78 8.00
N ILE A 314 -22.29 14.96 9.26
CA ILE A 314 -21.46 14.62 10.42
C ILE A 314 -21.38 13.09 10.51
N ILE A 315 -20.16 12.57 10.52
CA ILE A 315 -19.88 11.13 10.64
C ILE A 315 -19.18 10.78 11.95
N GLY A 316 -18.66 11.77 12.67
CA GLY A 316 -17.88 11.54 13.87
C GLY A 316 -17.72 12.77 14.77
N VAL A 317 -17.25 12.51 15.99
CA VAL A 317 -16.85 13.53 16.97
C VAL A 317 -15.37 13.37 17.28
N VAL A 318 -14.60 14.45 17.22
CA VAL A 318 -13.18 14.46 17.59
C VAL A 318 -13.04 14.15 19.07
N TYR A 319 -12.33 13.07 19.42
CA TYR A 319 -12.10 12.69 20.82
C TYR A 319 -10.66 12.89 21.28
N TYR A 320 -9.73 13.08 20.35
CA TYR A 320 -8.32 13.38 20.64
C TYR A 320 -7.81 14.42 19.64
N VAL A 321 -7.05 15.39 20.14
CA VAL A 321 -6.38 16.42 19.34
C VAL A 321 -4.87 16.28 19.56
N GLY A 322 -4.11 16.25 18.47
CA GLY A 322 -2.67 15.95 18.46
C GLY A 322 -2.33 14.80 17.52
N ASN A 323 -1.03 14.53 17.33
CA ASN A 323 -0.58 13.47 16.44
C ASN A 323 -0.83 12.07 17.07
N PRO A 324 -1.76 11.27 16.53
CA PRO A 324 -2.10 9.97 17.10
C PRO A 324 -1.14 8.86 16.68
N GLN A 325 -0.19 9.14 15.77
CA GLN A 325 0.81 8.18 15.31
C GLN A 325 1.61 7.64 16.51
N PRO A 326 1.68 6.31 16.70
CA PRO A 326 2.36 5.69 17.82
C PRO A 326 3.74 6.26 18.16
N GLY A 327 4.55 6.61 17.16
CA GLY A 327 5.88 7.21 17.32
C GLY A 327 5.88 8.63 17.89
N SER A 328 4.77 9.36 17.76
CA SER A 328 4.62 10.77 18.14
C SER A 328 3.91 10.98 19.48
N THR A 329 3.09 10.01 19.93
CA THR A 329 2.30 10.12 21.18
C THR A 329 3.12 10.26 22.46
N GLY A 330 4.43 9.95 22.42
CA GLY A 330 5.27 9.86 23.63
C GLY A 330 4.92 8.67 24.55
N LEU A 331 3.97 7.83 24.14
CA LEU A 331 3.52 6.65 24.90
C LEU A 331 4.14 5.33 24.40
N ASN A 332 5.07 5.41 23.44
CA ASN A 332 5.69 4.25 22.85
C ASN A 332 6.86 3.73 23.70
N TYR A 333 6.80 2.46 24.11
CA TYR A 333 7.84 1.80 24.91
C TYR A 333 8.95 1.17 24.05
N ASN A 334 8.74 1.04 22.74
CA ASN A 334 9.64 0.35 21.83
C ASN A 334 10.06 1.28 20.68
N SER A 335 11.32 1.72 20.69
CA SER A 335 11.89 2.56 19.63
C SER A 335 12.03 1.84 18.27
N ASN A 336 11.92 0.51 18.25
CA ASN A 336 11.95 -0.32 17.05
C ASN A 336 10.54 -0.72 16.59
N TYR A 337 9.50 -0.07 17.13
CA TYR A 337 8.14 -0.26 16.66
C TYR A 337 8.00 0.30 15.24
N ILE A 338 7.27 -0.44 14.40
CA ILE A 338 6.87 0.03 13.07
C ILE A 338 5.56 0.78 13.24
N ASP A 339 5.59 2.07 12.92
CA ASP A 339 4.40 2.93 12.91
C ASP A 339 3.72 2.80 11.54
N ILE A 340 2.66 2.00 11.48
CA ILE A 340 1.96 1.73 10.21
C ILE A 340 1.13 2.95 9.82
N LEU A 341 0.44 3.57 10.78
CA LEU A 341 -0.32 4.80 10.55
C LEU A 341 0.55 5.90 9.94
N ALA A 342 1.75 6.15 10.48
CA ALA A 342 2.65 7.17 9.95
C ALA A 342 3.20 6.85 8.55
N ALA A 343 3.27 5.58 8.18
CA ALA A 343 3.79 5.17 6.89
C ALA A 343 2.72 5.12 5.79
N GLU A 344 1.51 4.68 6.12
CA GLU A 344 0.39 4.59 5.18
C GLU A 344 -0.40 5.90 5.11
N HIS A 345 -0.50 6.64 6.21
CA HIS A 345 -1.21 7.91 6.33
C HIS A 345 -0.37 8.99 7.06
N PRO A 346 0.78 9.40 6.47
CA PRO A 346 1.70 10.35 7.10
C PRO A 346 1.08 11.72 7.42
N SER A 347 0.01 12.11 6.73
CA SER A 347 -0.72 13.35 6.98
C SER A 347 -1.64 13.30 8.19
N CYS A 348 -2.06 12.11 8.63
CA CYS A 348 -3.00 11.93 9.74
C CYS A 348 -2.33 12.21 11.08
N THR A 349 -2.26 13.49 11.44
CA THR A 349 -1.45 14.03 12.53
C THR A 349 -2.23 15.02 13.41
N HIS A 350 -3.54 15.15 13.18
CA HIS A 350 -4.35 16.21 13.78
C HIS A 350 -5.23 15.70 14.92
N GLY A 351 -5.70 14.46 14.84
CA GLY A 351 -6.49 13.88 15.92
C GLY A 351 -7.12 12.55 15.59
N LEU A 352 -7.97 12.09 16.52
CA LEU A 352 -8.83 10.92 16.34
C LEU A 352 -10.29 11.29 16.47
N VAL A 353 -11.12 10.60 15.70
CA VAL A 353 -12.57 10.80 15.62
C VAL A 353 -13.29 9.51 15.97
N TYR A 354 -14.37 9.64 16.73
CA TYR A 354 -15.25 8.56 17.16
C TYR A 354 -16.50 8.53 16.28
N ALA A 355 -16.85 7.35 15.74
CA ALA A 355 -18.04 7.19 14.92
C ALA A 355 -19.34 7.47 15.69
N ILE A 356 -20.24 8.26 15.11
CA ILE A 356 -21.54 8.61 15.74
C ILE A 356 -22.55 7.47 15.77
N LYS A 357 -22.33 6.43 14.96
CA LYS A 357 -23.17 5.24 14.86
C LYS A 357 -22.31 4.00 15.01
N SER A 358 -22.91 2.99 15.62
CA SER A 358 -22.32 1.66 15.68
C SER A 358 -22.72 0.79 14.52
N ALA A 359 -21.80 -0.09 14.12
CA ALA A 359 -22.03 -1.00 13.00
C ALA A 359 -23.17 -1.99 13.20
N ASN A 360 -23.66 -2.13 14.44
CA ASN A 360 -24.71 -3.05 14.81
C ASN A 360 -26.02 -2.35 15.21
N THR A 361 -26.14 -1.04 14.97
CA THR A 361 -27.45 -0.38 14.96
C THR A 361 -28.36 -1.14 13.97
N GLU A 362 -29.56 -1.50 14.41
CA GLU A 362 -30.58 -2.19 13.58
C GLU A 362 -30.35 -3.68 13.25
N ASN A 363 -29.43 -4.39 13.93
CA ASN A 363 -29.09 -5.80 13.64
C ASN A 363 -28.55 -6.05 12.22
N ALA A 364 -28.04 -5.02 11.53
CA ALA A 364 -27.50 -5.13 10.18
C ALA A 364 -26.32 -6.12 10.06
N VAL A 365 -25.60 -6.34 11.17
CA VAL A 365 -24.47 -7.26 11.23
C VAL A 365 -24.62 -8.28 12.35
N THR A 366 -24.87 -9.55 11.98
CA THR A 366 -25.22 -10.65 12.90
C THR A 366 -24.15 -11.72 13.05
N SER A 367 -22.93 -11.50 12.55
CA SER A 367 -21.70 -12.30 12.79
C SER A 367 -20.51 -11.54 12.24
N TRP A 368 -19.37 -11.48 12.94
CA TRP A 368 -18.21 -10.71 12.47
C TRP A 368 -17.09 -11.54 11.80
N GLY A 369 -17.19 -12.88 11.84
CA GLY A 369 -16.20 -13.81 11.27
C GLY A 369 -16.01 -15.06 12.12
N GLY A 370 -15.72 -16.19 11.46
CA GLY A 370 -15.69 -17.54 12.02
C GLY A 370 -14.28 -18.15 12.10
N GLU A 371 -14.17 -19.14 12.99
CA GLU A 371 -12.98 -19.89 13.41
C GLU A 371 -11.77 -19.08 13.88
N SER A 372 -11.07 -19.65 14.86
CA SER A 372 -9.92 -19.03 15.47
C SER A 372 -8.83 -18.69 14.47
N PHE A 373 -8.19 -17.53 14.62
CA PHE A 373 -6.92 -17.20 13.96
C PHE A 373 -5.92 -18.38 14.05
N GLY A 374 -5.46 -18.88 12.91
CA GLY A 374 -4.33 -19.82 12.90
C GLY A 374 -3.05 -19.08 13.29
N GLY A 375 -2.31 -19.54 14.29
CA GLY A 375 -1.09 -18.88 14.77
C GLY A 375 -0.03 -18.60 13.68
N GLY A 376 -0.07 -19.34 12.56
CA GLY A 376 0.82 -19.16 11.39
C GLY A 376 0.40 -18.07 10.39
N LYS A 377 -0.65 -17.28 10.65
CA LYS A 377 -1.18 -16.29 9.70
C LYS A 377 -0.81 -14.82 9.98
N VAL A 378 -0.41 -14.46 11.21
CA VAL A 378 0.15 -13.11 11.51
C VAL A 378 1.57 -12.99 10.93
N SER A 379 2.26 -14.12 10.72
CA SER A 379 3.63 -14.12 10.20
C SER A 379 3.77 -13.53 8.81
N ASN A 380 2.73 -13.53 7.97
CA ASN A 380 2.82 -13.05 6.59
C ASN A 380 2.86 -11.51 6.49
N TYR A 381 2.17 -10.76 7.36
CA TYR A 381 2.36 -9.29 7.42
C TYR A 381 3.65 -8.90 8.13
N TYR A 382 4.10 -9.74 9.09
CA TYR A 382 5.43 -9.63 9.69
C TYR A 382 6.52 -9.70 8.60
N THR A 383 6.40 -10.59 7.62
CA THR A 383 7.36 -10.66 6.51
C THR A 383 7.29 -9.40 5.66
N THR A 384 6.11 -8.97 5.19
CA THR A 384 5.97 -7.78 4.32
C THR A 384 6.64 -6.54 4.92
N TYR A 385 6.35 -6.20 6.17
CA TYR A 385 6.89 -4.98 6.76
C TYR A 385 8.34 -5.11 7.26
N ASN A 386 8.76 -6.28 7.76
CA ASN A 386 10.17 -6.49 8.12
C ASN A 386 11.09 -6.51 6.89
N TYR A 387 10.64 -7.11 5.78
CA TYR A 387 11.41 -7.16 4.54
C TYR A 387 11.36 -5.82 3.78
N ALA A 388 10.20 -5.15 3.70
CA ALA A 388 10.07 -3.83 3.07
C ALA A 388 10.94 -2.76 3.75
N THR A 389 11.08 -2.83 5.07
CA THR A 389 11.93 -1.88 5.81
C THR A 389 13.38 -2.34 5.97
N SER A 390 13.76 -3.51 5.43
CA SER A 390 15.10 -4.11 5.56
C SER A 390 15.63 -4.19 7.00
N THR A 391 14.74 -4.32 7.99
CA THR A 391 15.10 -4.28 9.41
C THR A 391 14.69 -5.54 10.14
N ALA A 392 15.62 -6.49 10.26
CA ALA A 392 15.43 -7.83 10.82
C ALA A 392 15.03 -7.92 12.31
N LYS A 393 14.63 -6.81 12.96
CA LYS A 393 14.38 -6.73 14.42
C LYS A 393 13.23 -5.80 14.83
N LYS A 394 12.38 -5.35 13.91
CA LYS A 394 11.25 -4.49 14.26
C LYS A 394 10.02 -5.31 14.63
N TYR A 395 9.27 -4.85 15.63
CA TYR A 395 8.05 -5.50 16.09
C TYR A 395 6.86 -4.59 15.81
N ILE A 396 5.87 -5.08 15.07
CA ILE A 396 4.56 -4.41 14.88
C ILE A 396 3.62 -4.63 16.07
N TRP A 397 4.10 -5.25 17.16
CA TRP A 397 3.32 -5.56 18.35
C TRP A 397 4.05 -5.21 19.64
N GLU A 398 3.26 -5.07 20.70
CA GLU A 398 3.76 -4.90 22.06
C GLU A 398 3.86 -6.26 22.75
N THR A 399 4.99 -6.55 23.38
CA THR A 399 5.24 -7.85 24.03
C THR A 399 4.87 -7.83 25.52
N SER A 400 4.70 -6.65 26.10
CA SER A 400 4.33 -6.47 27.50
C SER A 400 2.84 -6.22 27.69
N SER A 401 2.21 -7.02 28.55
CA SER A 401 0.79 -6.87 28.86
C SER A 401 0.45 -5.57 29.59
N SER A 402 1.42 -4.92 30.23
CA SER A 402 1.23 -3.61 30.87
C SER A 402 1.23 -2.44 29.87
N ASN A 403 1.71 -2.66 28.65
CA ASN A 403 2.04 -1.58 27.71
C ASN A 403 0.99 -1.42 26.60
N TYR A 404 0.26 -2.48 26.23
CA TYR A 404 -0.79 -2.38 25.19
C TYR A 404 -1.96 -1.47 25.62
N GLY A 405 -2.27 -1.40 26.92
CA GLY A 405 -3.31 -0.53 27.48
C GLY A 405 -2.86 0.91 27.75
N ALA A 406 -1.70 1.30 27.23
CA ALA A 406 -1.15 2.64 27.36
C ALA A 406 -0.87 3.28 25.99
N ARG A 407 -1.32 2.69 24.87
CA ARG A 407 -0.98 3.14 23.51
C ARG A 407 -2.19 3.17 22.59
N MET A 408 -2.20 4.14 21.69
CA MET A 408 -3.17 4.23 20.59
C MET A 408 -2.59 3.45 19.40
N LEU A 409 -3.16 2.28 19.11
CA LEU A 409 -2.63 1.31 18.12
C LEU A 409 -3.73 0.73 17.24
N GLY A 410 -4.91 1.33 17.23
CA GLY A 410 -6.08 0.73 16.57
C GLY A 410 -5.90 0.60 15.07
N TYR A 411 -5.34 1.63 14.42
CA TYR A 411 -5.03 1.60 12.99
C TYR A 411 -4.03 0.48 12.68
N ASP A 412 -2.85 0.51 13.30
CA ASP A 412 -1.79 -0.47 13.09
C ASP A 412 -2.26 -1.92 13.31
N TYR A 413 -3.02 -2.16 14.39
CA TYR A 413 -3.58 -3.49 14.63
C TYR A 413 -4.64 -3.88 13.61
N THR A 414 -5.48 -2.95 13.16
CA THR A 414 -6.48 -3.24 12.12
C THR A 414 -5.82 -3.52 10.77
N ALA A 415 -4.77 -2.77 10.40
CA ALA A 415 -3.99 -3.02 9.19
C ALA A 415 -3.40 -4.44 9.16
N VAL A 416 -2.90 -4.92 10.31
CA VAL A 416 -2.43 -6.32 10.45
C VAL A 416 -3.56 -7.34 10.24
N LEU A 417 -4.79 -7.03 10.67
CA LEU A 417 -5.94 -7.90 10.48
C LEU A 417 -6.36 -7.99 9.01
N THR A 418 -6.12 -6.96 8.19
CA THR A 418 -6.54 -6.89 6.76
C THR A 418 -5.97 -8.03 5.92
N VAL A 419 -4.75 -8.49 6.22
CA VAL A 419 -4.13 -9.62 5.52
C VAL A 419 -4.84 -10.93 5.77
N ASN A 420 -5.54 -11.02 6.90
CA ASN A 420 -6.37 -12.15 7.26
C ASN A 420 -7.84 -11.78 7.21
N ARG A 421 -8.22 -10.86 6.28
CA ARG A 421 -9.59 -10.38 6.15
C ARG A 421 -10.62 -11.49 5.92
N THR A 422 -10.20 -12.61 5.33
CA THR A 422 -11.05 -13.80 5.13
C THR A 422 -11.44 -14.49 6.44
N ASP A 423 -10.69 -14.29 7.52
CA ASP A 423 -11.03 -14.78 8.87
C ASP A 423 -11.99 -13.80 9.60
N PHE A 424 -12.07 -12.54 9.15
CA PHE A 424 -12.99 -11.51 9.65
C PHE A 424 -13.84 -10.89 8.53
N PRO A 425 -14.50 -11.71 7.68
CA PRO A 425 -15.08 -11.26 6.42
C PRO A 425 -16.10 -10.14 6.64
N THR A 426 -16.85 -10.21 7.73
CA THR A 426 -17.87 -9.22 8.02
C THR A 426 -17.28 -7.93 8.61
N LEU A 427 -16.15 -7.99 9.35
CA LEU A 427 -15.41 -6.78 9.79
C LEU A 427 -15.02 -5.96 8.58
N PHE A 428 -14.39 -6.62 7.64
CA PHE A 428 -13.90 -5.98 6.44
C PHE A 428 -15.02 -5.63 5.47
N GLN A 429 -16.10 -6.41 5.39
CA GLN A 429 -17.30 -5.99 4.65
C GLN A 429 -17.85 -4.66 5.17
N TYR A 430 -17.94 -4.47 6.49
CA TYR A 430 -18.40 -3.21 7.05
C TYR A 430 -17.40 -2.08 6.80
N LEU A 431 -16.11 -2.31 7.05
CA LEU A 431 -15.07 -1.29 6.81
C LEU A 431 -15.02 -0.85 5.35
N ASP A 432 -15.17 -1.79 4.40
CA ASP A 432 -15.24 -1.50 2.96
C ASP A 432 -16.48 -0.66 2.58
N GLN A 433 -17.59 -0.80 3.31
CA GLN A 433 -18.85 -0.07 3.07
C GLN A 433 -18.95 1.25 3.83
N ALA A 434 -18.17 1.42 4.89
CA ALA A 434 -18.19 2.60 5.74
C ALA A 434 -17.40 3.73 5.08
N THR A 435 -18.11 4.68 4.46
CA THR A 435 -17.49 5.85 3.85
C THR A 435 -16.71 6.67 4.89
N ALA A 436 -15.49 7.07 4.52
CA ALA A 436 -14.64 7.99 5.25
C ALA A 436 -13.95 8.95 4.27
N PRO A 437 -13.59 10.17 4.67
CA PRO A 437 -12.88 11.09 3.80
C PRO A 437 -11.55 10.51 3.34
N SER A 438 -11.18 10.72 2.07
CA SER A 438 -9.91 10.24 1.50
C SER A 438 -8.67 10.86 2.14
N VAL A 439 -8.85 11.97 2.86
CA VAL A 439 -7.78 12.68 3.61
C VAL A 439 -7.51 12.05 4.99
N SER A 440 -8.22 10.97 5.32
CA SER A 440 -8.16 10.29 6.60
C SER A 440 -7.56 8.89 6.49
N SER A 441 -7.39 8.22 7.63
CA SER A 441 -6.98 6.80 7.69
C SER A 441 -8.06 5.82 7.24
N GLY A 442 -9.28 6.29 6.98
CA GLY A 442 -10.46 5.43 6.98
C GLY A 442 -10.82 4.92 8.38
N TRP A 443 -11.98 4.26 8.50
CA TRP A 443 -12.42 3.68 9.75
C TRP A 443 -11.58 2.45 10.14
N TYR A 444 -11.25 2.33 11.42
CA TYR A 444 -10.55 1.18 11.96
C TYR A 444 -11.10 0.79 13.33
N LEU A 445 -10.81 -0.44 13.75
CA LEU A 445 -11.23 -0.96 15.05
C LEU A 445 -10.26 -0.45 16.14
N PRO A 446 -10.74 0.26 17.19
CA PRO A 446 -9.87 0.87 18.19
C PRO A 446 -9.08 -0.18 19.00
N SER A 447 -7.87 0.20 19.43
CA SER A 447 -7.08 -0.55 20.39
C SER A 447 -7.69 -0.46 21.79
N TYR A 448 -7.21 -1.31 22.70
CA TYR A 448 -7.58 -1.24 24.11
C TYR A 448 -7.16 0.08 24.74
N GLY A 449 -6.04 0.66 24.31
CA GLY A 449 -5.61 1.98 24.79
C GLY A 449 -6.54 3.10 24.35
N GLU A 450 -7.03 3.09 23.10
CA GLU A 450 -8.04 4.06 22.63
C GLU A 450 -9.37 3.89 23.36
N LEU A 451 -9.83 2.65 23.53
CA LEU A 451 -11.04 2.36 24.32
C LEU A 451 -10.88 2.85 25.77
N LYS A 452 -9.73 2.61 26.40
CA LYS A 452 -9.44 3.07 27.76
C LYS A 452 -9.44 4.59 27.83
N LEU A 453 -8.83 5.27 26.86
CA LEU A 453 -8.82 6.73 26.78
C LEU A 453 -10.26 7.27 26.73
N LEU A 454 -11.11 6.72 25.87
CA LEU A 454 -12.52 7.09 25.74
C LEU A 454 -13.33 6.84 27.02
N ALA A 455 -12.98 5.82 27.81
CA ALA A 455 -13.73 5.45 29.01
C ALA A 455 -13.27 6.15 30.28
N THR A 456 -11.97 6.48 30.39
CA THR A 456 -11.39 7.03 31.62
C THR A 456 -10.88 8.45 31.47
N GLY A 457 -10.83 8.98 30.25
CA GLY A 457 -10.36 10.33 29.94
C GLY A 457 -8.86 10.47 30.01
N THR A 458 -8.13 9.38 30.29
CA THR A 458 -6.69 9.40 30.51
C THR A 458 -6.03 8.15 29.95
N LEU A 459 -4.95 8.36 29.20
CA LEU A 459 -4.04 7.33 28.74
C LEU A 459 -2.61 7.69 29.15
N ALA A 460 -2.00 6.87 29.99
CA ALA A 460 -0.67 7.13 30.50
C ALA A 460 0.17 5.85 30.53
N GLN A 461 1.47 6.02 30.30
CA GLN A 461 2.46 4.97 30.49
C GLN A 461 2.65 4.68 31.99
N SER A 462 2.65 3.40 32.35
CA SER A 462 2.91 2.95 33.73
C SER A 462 4.22 3.55 34.26
N GLY A 463 4.14 4.30 35.37
CA GLY A 463 5.29 4.93 36.03
C GLY A 463 5.74 6.26 35.44
N ASN A 464 4.99 6.84 34.49
CA ASN A 464 5.29 8.15 33.90
C ASN A 464 4.13 9.12 34.17
N ASN A 465 4.44 10.37 34.50
CA ASN A 465 3.45 11.40 34.82
C ASN A 465 2.93 12.14 33.58
N ALA A 466 3.57 11.96 32.42
CA ALA A 466 3.09 12.46 31.14
C ALA A 466 2.09 11.45 30.55
N GLY A 467 0.88 11.92 30.27
CA GLY A 467 -0.20 11.13 29.70
C GLY A 467 -1.13 12.00 28.87
N ILE A 468 -1.83 11.36 27.94
CA ILE A 468 -2.89 11.98 27.15
C ILE A 468 -4.13 12.09 28.03
N ASN A 469 -4.77 13.25 28.04
CA ASN A 469 -6.04 13.47 28.70
C ASN A 469 -7.05 14.05 27.71
N ILE A 470 -8.31 13.63 27.82
CA ILE A 470 -9.41 14.10 26.98
C ILE A 470 -10.62 14.42 27.87
N ASP A 471 -11.46 15.33 27.40
CA ASP A 471 -12.72 15.66 28.07
C ASP A 471 -13.87 14.81 27.52
N ILE A 472 -14.25 13.79 28.28
CA ILE A 472 -15.34 12.86 27.91
C ILE A 472 -16.70 13.55 27.93
N ASP A 473 -16.93 14.49 28.85
CA ASP A 473 -18.21 15.17 28.99
C ASP A 473 -18.49 16.05 27.77
N THR A 474 -17.44 16.70 27.26
CA THR A 474 -17.51 17.44 26.00
C THR A 474 -17.87 16.53 24.81
N ILE A 475 -17.27 15.34 24.70
CA ILE A 475 -17.62 14.38 23.64
C ILE A 475 -19.08 13.92 23.76
N ASN A 476 -19.53 13.56 24.96
CA ASN A 476 -20.91 13.13 25.19
C ASN A 476 -21.93 14.25 24.90
N THR A 477 -21.58 15.49 25.21
CA THR A 477 -22.40 16.66 24.89
C THR A 477 -22.54 16.82 23.38
N SER A 478 -21.43 16.76 22.63
CA SER A 478 -21.45 16.82 21.17
C SER A 478 -22.27 15.69 20.56
N LEU A 479 -22.08 14.45 21.00
CA LEU A 479 -22.89 13.30 20.55
C LEU A 479 -24.38 13.53 20.78
N THR A 480 -24.76 14.05 21.96
CA THR A 480 -26.15 14.34 22.30
C THR A 480 -26.76 15.40 21.37
N ASN A 481 -26.01 16.46 21.05
CA ASN A 481 -26.47 17.58 20.20
C ASN A 481 -26.85 17.15 18.78
N ILE A 482 -26.24 16.07 18.28
CA ILE A 482 -26.50 15.52 16.95
C ILE A 482 -27.31 14.21 16.98
N ALA A 483 -27.84 13.83 18.16
CA ALA A 483 -28.51 12.55 18.37
C ALA A 483 -27.66 11.34 17.96
N GLY A 484 -26.34 11.45 18.15
CA GLY A 484 -25.39 10.34 18.03
C GLY A 484 -25.46 9.42 19.25
N GLU A 485 -24.92 8.22 19.11
CA GLU A 485 -24.85 7.27 20.23
C GLU A 485 -23.79 7.72 21.24
N THR A 486 -24.20 7.89 22.49
CA THR A 486 -23.30 8.30 23.58
C THR A 486 -22.19 7.28 23.85
N LEU A 487 -21.07 7.77 24.39
CA LEU A 487 -19.93 6.93 24.74
C LEU A 487 -20.34 5.96 25.84
N PHE A 488 -20.10 4.69 25.59
CA PHE A 488 -20.33 3.60 26.53
C PHE A 488 -21.74 3.53 27.17
N GLU A 489 -22.78 3.87 26.40
CA GLU A 489 -24.21 3.94 26.79
C GLU A 489 -24.76 2.87 27.73
N LYS A 490 -24.17 1.67 27.71
CA LYS A 490 -24.62 0.54 28.52
C LYS A 490 -23.48 0.06 29.42
N THR A 491 -23.71 0.17 30.72
CA THR A 491 -22.93 -0.53 31.75
C THR A 491 -22.92 -2.03 31.46
N ASP A 492 -21.78 -2.68 31.65
CA ASP A 492 -21.51 -4.10 31.35
C ASP A 492 -21.55 -4.51 29.86
N ALA A 493 -21.72 -3.55 28.95
CA ALA A 493 -21.72 -3.87 27.53
C ALA A 493 -20.32 -4.20 27.00
N PRO A 494 -20.20 -5.18 26.08
CA PRO A 494 -18.91 -5.56 25.50
C PRO A 494 -18.55 -4.67 24.29
N TYR A 495 -17.34 -4.10 24.29
CA TYR A 495 -16.75 -3.29 23.21
C TYR A 495 -15.58 -4.06 22.59
N ALA A 496 -15.59 -4.23 21.27
CA ALA A 496 -14.53 -4.94 20.57
C ALA A 496 -13.29 -4.07 20.37
N SER A 497 -12.13 -4.73 20.29
CA SER A 497 -10.84 -4.08 20.04
C SER A 497 -9.99 -4.90 19.08
N SER A 498 -9.22 -4.18 18.27
CA SER A 498 -8.17 -4.76 17.41
C SER A 498 -6.98 -5.33 18.19
N THR A 499 -6.91 -5.11 19.50
CA THR A 499 -5.79 -5.57 20.33
C THR A 499 -5.70 -7.09 20.36
N PHE A 500 -4.61 -7.64 19.82
CA PHE A 500 -4.27 -9.06 19.92
C PHE A 500 -3.12 -9.27 20.92
N ASN A 501 -3.20 -10.36 21.70
CA ASN A 501 -2.15 -10.71 22.67
C ASN A 501 -1.06 -11.54 21.98
N TYR A 502 0.20 -11.13 22.04
CA TYR A 502 1.31 -11.98 21.62
C TYR A 502 1.76 -12.91 22.75
N SER A 503 1.72 -14.23 22.52
CA SER A 503 2.25 -15.21 23.47
C SER A 503 3.74 -15.43 23.20
N LYS A 504 4.60 -14.75 23.96
CA LYS A 504 6.06 -14.91 23.85
C LYS A 504 6.53 -16.36 24.01
N ASN A 505 5.88 -17.14 24.89
CA ASN A 505 6.24 -18.53 25.14
C ASN A 505 5.88 -19.49 24.01
N LYS A 506 4.85 -19.14 23.22
CA LYS A 506 4.38 -19.97 22.11
C LYS A 506 4.82 -19.42 20.75
N GLU A 507 5.38 -18.20 20.74
CA GLU A 507 5.66 -17.41 19.53
C GLU A 507 4.43 -17.30 18.60
N THR A 508 3.24 -17.28 19.20
CA THR A 508 1.96 -17.22 18.48
C THR A 508 1.13 -16.05 18.98
N PHE A 509 0.36 -15.46 18.07
CA PHE A 509 -0.66 -14.49 18.44
C PHE A 509 -1.91 -15.17 18.98
N GLY A 510 -2.55 -14.48 19.92
CA GLY A 510 -3.87 -14.79 20.40
C GLY A 510 -4.85 -14.69 19.23
N ASN A 511 -5.73 -15.67 19.15
CA ASN A 511 -6.45 -15.96 17.93
C ASN A 511 -7.84 -15.34 17.83
N LYS A 512 -8.08 -14.27 18.59
CA LYS A 512 -9.42 -13.69 18.80
C LYS A 512 -9.31 -12.18 18.97
N ILE A 513 -10.22 -11.45 18.32
CA ILE A 513 -10.53 -10.06 18.66
C ILE A 513 -10.87 -10.01 20.15
N GLN A 514 -10.32 -9.03 20.86
CA GLN A 514 -10.59 -8.86 22.27
C GLN A 514 -11.83 -8.02 22.47
N VAL A 515 -12.50 -8.27 23.58
CA VAL A 515 -13.67 -7.52 23.99
C VAL A 515 -13.46 -7.06 25.42
N TYR A 516 -13.94 -5.87 25.71
CA TYR A 516 -13.81 -5.30 27.03
C TYR A 516 -15.14 -4.72 27.52
N LYS A 517 -15.40 -4.82 28.83
CA LYS A 517 -16.64 -4.35 29.43
C LYS A 517 -16.46 -2.99 30.07
N ASN A 518 -17.41 -2.09 29.87
CA ASN A 518 -17.49 -0.85 30.62
C ASN A 518 -18.08 -1.10 32.01
N THR A 519 -17.37 -0.69 33.06
CA THR A 519 -17.82 -0.71 34.46
C THR A 519 -17.75 0.69 35.06
N ASP A 520 -18.50 1.64 34.46
CA ASP A 520 -18.77 3.01 34.94
C ASP A 520 -17.54 3.78 35.44
N SER A 521 -16.40 3.67 34.75
CA SER A 521 -15.11 4.41 34.96
C SER A 521 -13.88 3.58 34.56
N THR A 522 -14.08 2.30 34.26
CA THR A 522 -13.00 1.39 33.87
C THR A 522 -13.47 0.48 32.76
N ILE A 523 -12.56 0.16 31.84
CA ILE A 523 -12.76 -0.93 30.90
C ILE A 523 -12.04 -2.15 31.44
N SER A 524 -12.79 -3.20 31.82
CA SER A 524 -12.23 -4.45 32.33
C SER A 524 -12.21 -5.52 31.25
N GLY A 525 -11.01 -6.08 31.00
CA GLY A 525 -10.77 -7.08 29.98
C GLY A 525 -11.31 -8.44 30.38
N THR A 526 -12.56 -8.71 30.05
CA THR A 526 -13.03 -10.09 29.93
C THR A 526 -12.86 -10.50 28.48
N THR A 527 -11.79 -11.23 28.14
CA THR A 527 -11.63 -11.82 26.81
C THR A 527 -12.83 -12.74 26.54
N LEU A 528 -13.84 -12.25 25.83
CA LEU A 528 -15.01 -13.03 25.46
C LEU A 528 -14.66 -13.88 24.23
N ASP A 529 -15.10 -15.13 24.27
CA ASP A 529 -14.89 -16.06 23.17
C ASP A 529 -15.87 -15.77 22.03
N ILE A 530 -15.40 -15.11 20.97
CA ILE A 530 -16.21 -14.76 19.79
C ILE A 530 -16.74 -16.02 19.09
N SER A 531 -16.09 -17.19 19.27
CA SER A 531 -16.62 -18.48 18.76
C SER A 531 -17.96 -18.89 19.39
N LYS A 532 -18.37 -18.25 20.50
CA LYS A 532 -19.66 -18.49 21.14
C LYS A 532 -20.78 -17.60 20.63
N ASN A 533 -20.58 -16.81 19.56
CA ASN A 533 -21.58 -15.87 19.04
C ASN A 533 -22.12 -14.87 20.09
N ASN A 534 -21.41 -14.67 21.20
CA ASN A 534 -21.80 -13.67 22.20
C ASN A 534 -21.26 -12.32 21.77
N PHE A 535 -22.11 -11.60 21.04
CA PHE A 535 -21.87 -10.29 20.45
C PHE A 535 -21.29 -9.27 21.43
N PRO A 536 -20.26 -8.49 21.03
CA PRO A 536 -20.16 -7.13 21.51
C PRO A 536 -21.34 -6.34 20.94
N HIS A 537 -22.26 -5.94 21.81
CA HIS A 537 -23.45 -5.16 21.46
C HIS A 537 -23.12 -3.73 20.97
N HIS A 538 -21.84 -3.34 20.95
CA HIS A 538 -21.41 -1.99 20.63
C HIS A 538 -20.07 -2.05 19.89
N LEU A 539 -20.13 -2.18 18.56
CA LEU A 539 -18.95 -2.03 17.72
C LEU A 539 -18.76 -0.56 17.38
N ARG A 540 -17.65 0.01 17.83
CA ARG A 540 -17.32 1.42 17.66
C ARG A 540 -16.01 1.51 16.89
N PHE A 541 -15.94 2.48 15.99
CA PHE A 541 -14.81 2.68 15.11
C PHE A 541 -14.19 4.04 15.37
N SER A 542 -12.88 4.09 15.17
CA SER A 542 -12.09 5.31 15.19
C SER A 542 -11.60 5.61 13.78
N LEU A 543 -11.33 6.87 13.50
CA LEU A 543 -10.54 7.28 12.35
C LEU A 543 -9.48 8.28 12.79
N ALA A 544 -8.34 8.33 12.10
CA ALA A 544 -7.32 9.35 12.26
C ALA A 544 -7.37 10.32 11.07
N PHE A 545 -7.14 11.60 11.31
CA PHE A 545 -7.17 12.63 10.28
C PHE A 545 -5.97 13.57 10.37
#